data_AF-A0A7K0D939-F1
#
_entry.id   AF-A0A7K0D939-F1
#
_cell.length_a   1.000
_cell.length_b   1.000
_cell.length_c   1.000
_cell.angle_alpha   90.00
_cell.angle_beta   90.00
_cell.angle_gamma   90.00
#
_symmetry.space_group_name_H-M   'P 1'
#
loop_
_entity.id
_entity.type
_entity.pdbx_description
1 polymer ?
#
loop_
_entity_poly.entity_id
_entity_poly.type
_entity_poly.pdbx_seq_one_letter_code
_entity_poly.pdbx_strand_id
1 'polypeptide(L)'
;MVSRTTILVTVMACGVLGAVAGCSSTSTGAAATSGSDSGVSTSAAASSASADPTTSAASSSPVSEPGAAVGNSTVPAAITSCAGGQLVVSGQSMGAAMMHRGVQLTFALASGAAPCTLQGYPGVDTGAGGPVVHAARTPTGYMGGPGAGSVVTVRSDKPAHAIVEATAMGPNGTECTMYSTLLVTPPNTTVTRTVEVGINGCELQVHPITE
;
A
#
# COMPACT_ATOMS: atom_id res chain seq x y z
N MET A 1 -41.26 15.86 15.78
CA MET A 1 -40.93 16.96 16.73
C MET A 1 -39.43 17.22 16.58
N VAL A 2 -39.07 18.31 15.90
CA VAL A 2 -37.67 18.64 15.56
C VAL A 2 -37.11 19.50 16.69
N SER A 3 -36.16 18.96 17.44
CA SER A 3 -35.47 19.69 18.52
C SER A 3 -34.33 20.52 17.92
N ARG A 4 -34.49 21.85 17.93
CA ARG A 4 -33.48 22.81 17.47
C ARG A 4 -32.53 23.13 18.62
N THR A 5 -31.37 22.48 18.65
CA THR A 5 -30.29 22.81 19.59
C THR A 5 -29.48 23.97 19.02
N THR A 6 -29.57 25.13 19.67
CA THR A 6 -28.80 26.33 19.35
C THR A 6 -27.48 26.25 20.12
N ILE A 7 -26.35 26.07 19.43
CA ILE A 7 -25.01 26.09 20.05
C ILE A 7 -24.47 27.52 19.91
N LEU A 8 -24.27 28.18 21.06
CA LEU A 8 -23.57 29.45 21.17
C LEU A 8 -22.09 29.28 20.80
N VAL A 9 -21.64 30.04 19.81
CA VAL A 9 -20.22 30.16 19.42
C VAL A 9 -19.59 31.28 20.25
N THR A 10 -18.74 30.92 21.21
CA THR A 10 -17.92 31.89 21.95
C THR A 10 -16.61 32.09 21.18
N VAL A 11 -16.48 33.23 20.49
CA VAL A 11 -15.24 33.65 19.83
C VAL A 11 -14.28 34.17 20.89
N MET A 12 -13.30 33.36 21.28
CA MET A 12 -12.20 33.79 22.14
C MET A 12 -11.02 34.21 21.26
N ALA A 13 -10.97 35.50 20.93
CA ALA A 13 -9.83 36.14 20.28
C ALA A 13 -8.75 36.40 21.33
N CYS A 14 -7.61 35.73 21.21
CA CYS A 14 -6.40 36.06 21.95
C CYS A 14 -5.28 36.32 20.95
N GLY A 15 -5.04 37.61 20.67
CA GLY A 15 -3.91 38.05 19.89
C GLY A 15 -2.65 38.11 20.75
N VAL A 16 -1.52 37.70 20.18
CA VAL A 16 -0.19 38.13 20.63
C VAL A 16 0.67 38.35 19.39
N LEU A 17 1.06 39.60 19.16
CA LEU A 17 2.15 39.98 18.28
C LEU A 17 3.47 39.57 18.93
N GLY A 18 4.32 38.86 18.18
CA GLY A 18 5.69 38.55 18.58
C GLY A 18 6.60 38.58 17.35
N ALA A 19 7.27 39.71 17.14
CA ALA A 19 8.35 39.84 16.18
C ALA A 19 9.67 39.48 16.88
N VAL A 20 10.43 38.54 16.33
CA VAL A 20 11.85 38.34 16.67
C VAL A 20 12.69 38.24 15.41
N ALA A 21 13.82 38.92 15.48
CA ALA A 21 14.77 39.21 14.42
C ALA A 21 15.67 38.00 14.08
N GLY A 22 16.30 38.08 12.91
CA GLY A 22 16.97 36.97 12.23
C GLY A 22 18.39 36.62 12.69
N CYS A 23 18.96 35.64 12.00
CA CYS A 23 20.39 35.47 11.76
C CYS A 23 20.55 34.70 10.44
N SER A 24 21.09 35.36 9.43
CA SER A 24 21.46 34.78 8.14
C SER A 24 22.87 34.19 8.25
N SER A 25 23.05 32.93 7.87
CA SER A 25 24.36 32.34 7.65
C SER A 25 24.47 31.91 6.19
N THR A 26 25.17 32.74 5.42
CA THR A 26 25.66 32.42 4.08
C THR A 26 26.95 31.62 4.21
N SER A 27 26.99 30.41 3.67
CA SER A 27 28.24 29.68 3.41
C SER A 27 28.36 29.39 1.92
N THR A 28 29.23 30.15 1.28
CA THR A 28 29.77 29.92 -0.07
C THR A 28 30.78 28.77 -0.01
N GLY A 29 30.64 27.77 -0.87
CA GLY A 29 31.58 26.67 -1.01
C GLY A 29 31.53 26.09 -2.43
N ALA A 30 32.68 26.13 -3.10
CA ALA A 30 32.85 26.12 -4.55
C ALA A 30 32.65 24.76 -5.26
N ALA A 31 32.47 24.88 -6.58
CA ALA A 31 32.49 23.82 -7.57
C ALA A 31 33.83 23.07 -7.63
N ALA A 32 33.74 21.77 -7.96
CA ALA A 32 34.77 21.07 -8.70
C ALA A 32 34.11 20.15 -9.74
N THR A 33 34.33 20.50 -11.00
CA THR A 33 34.19 19.71 -12.22
C THR A 33 35.01 18.42 -12.17
N SER A 34 34.49 17.34 -12.77
CA SER A 34 35.10 16.62 -13.90
C SER A 34 34.47 15.24 -14.10
N GLY A 35 34.31 14.84 -15.36
CA GLY A 35 34.35 13.43 -15.74
C GLY A 35 33.17 12.92 -16.56
N SER A 36 33.14 13.29 -17.84
CA SER A 36 32.48 12.53 -18.90
C SER A 36 32.97 11.08 -18.91
N ASP A 37 32.09 10.11 -19.17
CA ASP A 37 32.35 9.18 -20.27
C ASP A 37 31.06 8.56 -20.81
N SER A 38 31.04 8.42 -22.13
CA SER A 38 29.93 7.97 -22.95
C SER A 38 30.15 6.48 -23.24
N GLY A 39 29.25 5.64 -22.73
CA GLY A 39 29.28 4.20 -23.02
C GLY A 39 28.02 3.76 -23.76
N VAL A 40 27.87 4.16 -25.01
CA VAL A 40 26.95 3.49 -25.95
C VAL A 40 27.59 2.16 -26.33
N SER A 41 26.95 1.05 -25.95
CA SER A 41 27.18 -0.26 -26.56
C SER A 41 25.84 -0.82 -26.99
N THR A 42 25.48 -0.51 -28.23
CA THR A 42 24.59 -1.32 -29.06
C THR A 42 25.32 -2.59 -29.47
N SER A 43 24.73 -3.74 -29.17
CA SER A 43 24.89 -4.96 -29.97
C SER A 43 23.53 -5.66 -30.06
N ALA A 44 23.00 -5.66 -31.28
CA ALA A 44 21.93 -6.52 -31.73
C ALA A 44 22.47 -7.91 -32.11
N ALA A 45 21.53 -8.80 -32.47
CA ALA A 45 21.66 -10.14 -33.06
C ALA A 45 21.89 -11.27 -32.05
N ALA A 46 21.26 -12.44 -32.16
CA ALA A 46 20.27 -12.95 -33.11
C ALA A 46 19.59 -14.20 -32.54
N SER A 47 18.48 -14.52 -33.18
CA SER A 47 17.52 -15.60 -33.02
C SER A 47 18.05 -17.04 -33.06
N SER A 48 17.12 -17.93 -32.70
CA SER A 48 16.98 -19.37 -33.05
C SER A 48 17.61 -20.32 -32.01
N ALA A 49 16.91 -21.35 -31.51
CA ALA A 49 16.12 -22.29 -32.29
C ALA A 49 14.93 -22.87 -31.51
N SER A 50 13.86 -23.08 -32.28
CA SER A 50 12.76 -24.02 -32.04
C SER A 50 13.29 -25.44 -31.87
N ALA A 51 12.73 -26.19 -30.92
CA ALA A 51 12.74 -27.64 -30.92
C ALA A 51 11.29 -28.12 -30.88
N ASP A 52 10.91 -28.86 -31.91
CA ASP A 52 9.62 -29.50 -32.14
C ASP A 52 9.24 -30.49 -31.01
N PRO A 53 7.94 -30.75 -30.81
CA PRO A 53 7.43 -31.69 -29.84
C PRO A 53 7.38 -33.09 -30.46
N THR A 54 7.95 -34.07 -29.76
CA THR A 54 7.63 -35.47 -30.01
C THR A 54 7.77 -36.20 -28.69
N THR A 55 6.70 -36.81 -28.20
CA THR A 55 6.60 -38.27 -27.99
C THR A 55 5.27 -38.60 -27.29
N SER A 56 4.38 -39.20 -28.07
CA SER A 56 3.43 -40.28 -27.76
C SER A 56 2.61 -40.26 -26.46
N ALA A 57 1.30 -40.12 -26.69
CA ALA A 57 0.24 -40.61 -25.80
C ALA A 57 0.39 -42.11 -25.52
N ALA A 58 0.23 -42.49 -24.25
CA ALA A 58 -0.07 -43.86 -23.85
C ALA A 58 -1.50 -43.87 -23.27
N SER A 59 -2.41 -44.46 -24.05
CA SER A 59 -3.73 -44.89 -23.59
C SER A 59 -3.58 -46.10 -22.68
N SER A 60 -4.08 -45.98 -21.45
CA SER A 60 -4.37 -47.14 -20.60
C SER A 60 -5.82 -47.04 -20.15
N SER A 61 -6.65 -47.95 -20.66
CA SER A 61 -8.03 -48.14 -20.20
C SER A 61 -8.06 -48.75 -18.79
N PRO A 62 -9.07 -48.42 -17.97
CA PRO A 62 -9.14 -48.84 -16.57
C PRO A 62 -9.66 -50.27 -16.38
N VAL A 63 -9.05 -50.99 -15.42
CA VAL A 63 -9.64 -52.18 -14.80
C VAL A 63 -10.72 -51.73 -13.82
N SER A 64 -11.92 -52.29 -13.96
CA SER A 64 -13.04 -52.09 -13.04
C SER A 64 -12.93 -53.06 -11.88
N GLU A 65 -12.84 -52.55 -10.65
CA GLU A 65 -13.05 -53.31 -9.41
C GLU A 65 -14.29 -52.78 -8.66
N PRO A 66 -15.04 -53.63 -7.93
CA PRO A 66 -16.33 -53.28 -7.33
C PRO A 66 -16.20 -52.34 -6.14
N GLY A 67 -17.13 -51.38 -6.08
CA GLY A 67 -17.12 -50.25 -5.14
C GLY A 67 -17.18 -50.62 -3.66
N ALA A 68 -16.14 -50.18 -2.94
CA ALA A 68 -16.29 -49.77 -1.55
C ALA A 68 -16.93 -48.37 -1.53
N ALA A 69 -18.01 -48.22 -0.76
CA ALA A 69 -18.65 -46.93 -0.53
C ALA A 69 -17.64 -45.96 0.12
N VAL A 70 -17.08 -45.08 -0.69
CA VAL A 70 -16.27 -43.95 -0.22
C VAL A 70 -17.24 -42.98 0.45
N GLY A 71 -17.19 -42.93 1.78
CA GLY A 71 -17.78 -41.83 2.52
C GLY A 71 -17.25 -40.54 1.94
N ASN A 72 -18.15 -39.64 1.53
CA ASN A 72 -17.82 -38.38 0.90
C ASN A 72 -17.16 -37.47 1.95
N SER A 73 -15.87 -37.69 2.20
CA SER A 73 -15.06 -36.86 3.06
C SER A 73 -14.90 -35.52 2.36
N THR A 74 -15.76 -34.57 2.70
CA THR A 74 -15.70 -33.21 2.19
C THR A 74 -14.42 -32.57 2.72
N VAL A 75 -13.34 -32.66 1.94
CA VAL A 75 -12.14 -31.86 2.17
C VAL A 75 -12.60 -30.40 2.11
N PRO A 76 -12.39 -29.60 3.17
CA PRO A 76 -12.75 -28.19 3.13
C PRO A 76 -12.02 -27.53 1.97
N ALA A 77 -12.76 -26.76 1.17
CA ALA A 77 -12.17 -26.02 0.06
C ALA A 77 -11.04 -25.13 0.57
N ALA A 78 -9.89 -25.14 -0.12
CA ALA A 78 -8.76 -24.29 0.22
C ALA A 78 -9.14 -22.82 0.08
N ILE A 79 -8.72 -21.98 1.03
CA ILE A 79 -8.91 -20.53 0.94
C ILE A 79 -7.95 -19.98 -0.12
N THR A 80 -8.50 -19.37 -1.16
CA THR A 80 -7.73 -18.76 -2.26
C THR A 80 -7.27 -17.34 -1.90
N SER A 81 -6.32 -16.80 -2.66
CA SER A 81 -5.95 -15.38 -2.59
C SER A 81 -7.13 -14.47 -2.93
N CYS A 82 -7.17 -13.30 -2.30
CA CYS A 82 -8.21 -12.31 -2.55
C CYS A 82 -8.13 -11.73 -3.96
N ALA A 83 -9.26 -11.67 -4.65
CA ALA A 83 -9.40 -10.91 -5.88
C ALA A 83 -9.67 -9.42 -5.57
N GLY A 84 -9.23 -8.49 -6.44
CA GLY A 84 -9.38 -7.04 -6.20
C GLY A 84 -10.84 -6.55 -6.08
N GLY A 85 -11.79 -7.29 -6.65
CA GLY A 85 -13.23 -7.03 -6.51
C GLY A 85 -13.84 -7.52 -5.20
N GLN A 86 -13.16 -8.41 -4.46
CA GLN A 86 -13.65 -8.99 -3.20
C GLN A 86 -13.35 -8.11 -1.99
N LEU A 87 -12.52 -7.07 -2.14
CA LEU A 87 -12.06 -6.23 -1.04
C LEU A 87 -12.66 -4.82 -1.12
N VAL A 88 -13.07 -4.32 0.04
CA VAL A 88 -13.34 -2.92 0.31
C VAL A 88 -12.13 -2.37 1.06
N VAL A 89 -11.58 -1.26 0.58
CA VAL A 89 -10.41 -0.61 1.16
C VAL A 89 -10.85 0.70 1.80
N SER A 90 -10.44 0.93 3.04
CA SER A 90 -10.63 2.18 3.75
C SER A 90 -9.33 2.60 4.43
N GLY A 91 -9.24 3.86 4.84
CA GLY A 91 -8.05 4.42 5.49
C GLY A 91 -8.42 5.29 6.66
N GLN A 92 -7.63 5.26 7.73
CA GLN A 92 -7.78 6.11 8.90
C GLN A 92 -6.43 6.74 9.23
N SER A 93 -6.40 8.06 9.39
CA SER A 93 -5.18 8.77 9.79
C SER A 93 -4.75 8.34 11.19
N MET A 94 -3.45 8.13 11.36
CA MET A 94 -2.81 7.81 12.62
C MET A 94 -2.24 9.07 13.26
N GLY A 95 -1.79 8.95 14.52
CA GLY A 95 -1.04 10.01 15.18
C GLY A 95 0.26 10.38 14.45
N ALA A 96 0.79 11.55 14.79
CA ALA A 96 2.08 12.01 14.30
C ALA A 96 3.18 11.79 15.33
N ALA A 97 4.37 11.41 14.89
CA ALA A 97 5.54 11.36 15.77
C ALA A 97 6.85 11.49 14.98
N MET A 98 7.82 12.21 15.54
CA MET A 98 9.14 12.50 14.93
C MET A 98 9.08 12.92 13.45
N MET A 99 8.14 13.80 13.11
CA MET A 99 7.91 14.27 11.73
C MET A 99 7.33 13.23 10.77
N HIS A 100 6.93 12.05 11.25
CA HIS A 100 6.18 11.08 10.48
C HIS A 100 4.68 11.26 10.71
N ARG A 101 3.90 10.91 9.69
CA ARG A 101 2.45 10.73 9.73
C ARG A 101 2.14 9.32 9.24
N GLY A 102 1.10 8.71 9.78
CA GLY A 102 0.64 7.40 9.32
C GLY A 102 -0.80 7.41 8.85
N VAL A 103 -1.13 6.44 8.01
CA VAL A 103 -2.49 6.02 7.71
C VAL A 103 -2.55 4.50 7.88
N GLN A 104 -3.50 4.03 8.68
CA GLN A 104 -3.83 2.61 8.71
C GLN A 104 -4.85 2.34 7.60
N LEU A 105 -4.47 1.49 6.65
CA LEU A 105 -5.35 0.93 5.65
C LEU A 105 -6.03 -0.31 6.22
N THR A 106 -7.31 -0.46 5.91
CA THR A 106 -8.12 -1.62 6.27
C THR A 106 -8.67 -2.26 5.01
N PHE A 107 -8.41 -3.56 4.85
CA PHE A 107 -8.86 -4.41 3.75
C PHE A 107 -9.91 -5.37 4.30
N ALA A 108 -11.19 -5.07 4.04
CA ALA A 108 -12.31 -5.89 4.48
C ALA A 108 -12.95 -6.61 3.28
N LEU A 109 -13.65 -7.72 3.54
CA LEU A 109 -14.46 -8.37 2.51
C LEU A 109 -15.63 -7.47 2.10
N ALA A 110 -15.90 -7.41 0.80
CA ALA A 110 -17.17 -6.90 0.29
C ALA A 110 -18.33 -7.78 0.79
N SER A 111 -19.53 -7.19 0.89
CA SER A 111 -20.71 -7.91 1.35
C SER A 111 -20.96 -9.16 0.49
N GLY A 112 -21.10 -10.33 1.14
CA GLY A 112 -21.31 -11.61 0.48
C GLY A 112 -20.06 -12.25 -0.13
N ALA A 113 -18.88 -11.63 -0.05
CA ALA A 113 -17.64 -12.25 -0.51
C ALA A 113 -17.21 -13.39 0.44
N ALA A 114 -16.64 -14.45 -0.14
CA ALA A 114 -16.06 -15.55 0.64
C ALA A 114 -14.72 -15.14 1.27
N PRO A 115 -14.29 -15.79 2.37
CA PRO A 115 -12.95 -15.62 2.93
C PRO A 115 -11.86 -15.85 1.89
N CYS A 116 -10.78 -15.08 2.01
CA CYS A 116 -9.65 -15.12 1.10
C CYS A 116 -8.36 -14.73 1.82
N THR A 117 -7.20 -14.94 1.19
CA THR A 117 -5.89 -14.60 1.77
C THR A 117 -5.24 -13.37 1.11
N LEU A 118 -4.55 -12.57 1.91
CA LEU A 118 -3.66 -11.50 1.50
C LEU A 118 -2.24 -11.75 2.01
N GLN A 119 -1.25 -11.34 1.24
CA GLN A 119 0.16 -11.39 1.64
C GLN A 119 0.96 -10.32 0.89
N GLY A 120 1.97 -9.76 1.55
CA GLY A 120 2.90 -8.80 0.95
C GLY A 120 2.43 -7.37 1.16
N TYR A 121 2.64 -6.51 0.16
CA TYR A 121 2.44 -5.07 0.28
C TYR A 121 1.33 -4.61 -0.67
N PRO A 122 0.43 -3.72 -0.24
CA PRO A 122 -0.38 -2.98 -1.20
C PRO A 122 0.51 -2.05 -2.03
N GLY A 123 0.07 -1.72 -3.24
CA GLY A 123 0.56 -0.53 -3.95
C GLY A 123 -0.15 0.69 -3.39
N VAL A 124 0.58 1.76 -3.10
CA VAL A 124 0.02 3.01 -2.57
C VAL A 124 0.67 4.19 -3.26
N ASP A 125 -0.15 5.05 -3.83
CA ASP A 125 0.26 6.35 -4.36
C ASP A 125 -0.57 7.46 -3.70
N THR A 126 -0.02 8.67 -3.65
CA THR A 126 -0.84 9.84 -3.30
C THR A 126 -1.83 10.16 -4.43
N GLY A 127 -3.02 10.62 -4.03
CA GLY A 127 -4.06 11.09 -4.95
C GLY A 127 -4.12 12.61 -5.01
N ALA A 128 -5.30 13.17 -4.75
CA ALA A 128 -5.53 14.61 -4.85
C ALA A 128 -4.72 15.39 -3.80
N GLY A 129 -4.15 16.54 -4.20
CA GLY A 129 -3.41 17.45 -3.33
C GLY A 129 -2.12 17.99 -3.95
N GLY A 130 -1.49 17.24 -4.85
CA GLY A 130 -0.24 17.63 -5.49
C GLY A 130 0.28 16.59 -6.48
N PRO A 131 1.58 16.63 -6.82
CA PRO A 131 2.22 15.60 -7.62
C PRO A 131 2.08 14.22 -6.97
N VAL A 132 2.04 13.17 -7.81
CA VAL A 132 1.97 11.80 -7.33
C VAL A 132 3.29 11.42 -6.66
N VAL A 133 3.18 10.88 -5.45
CA VAL A 133 4.28 10.27 -4.70
C VAL A 133 3.97 8.79 -4.54
N HIS A 134 4.91 7.95 -4.98
CA HIS A 134 4.81 6.50 -4.91
C HIS A 134 5.38 6.00 -3.59
N ALA A 135 4.65 5.13 -2.89
CA ALA A 135 5.13 4.55 -1.64
C ALA A 135 6.21 3.49 -1.88
N ALA A 136 7.35 3.63 -1.20
CA ALA A 136 8.36 2.58 -1.14
C ALA A 136 7.89 1.43 -0.24
N ARG A 137 8.12 0.18 -0.65
CA ARG A 137 7.80 -0.99 0.19
C ARG A 137 8.91 -1.21 1.21
N THR A 138 8.59 -1.09 2.50
CA THR A 138 9.55 -1.28 3.59
C THR A 138 9.03 -2.26 4.65
N PRO A 139 9.82 -3.24 5.10
CA PRO A 139 9.38 -4.22 6.11
C PRO A 139 8.92 -3.56 7.42
N THR A 140 9.59 -2.47 7.78
CA THR A 140 9.39 -1.68 8.99
C THR A 140 9.65 -0.20 8.67
N GLY A 141 9.08 0.67 9.49
CA GLY A 141 9.24 2.12 9.46
C GLY A 141 8.96 2.71 10.85
N TYR A 142 8.97 4.03 10.92
CA TYR A 142 8.74 4.75 12.16
C TYR A 142 7.31 4.53 12.70
N MET A 143 6.32 4.50 11.81
CA MET A 143 4.91 4.32 12.13
C MET A 143 4.52 2.86 12.34
N GLY A 144 5.41 1.90 12.06
CA GLY A 144 5.21 0.48 12.36
C GLY A 144 5.76 -0.46 11.29
N GLY A 145 5.00 -1.51 10.99
CA GLY A 145 5.38 -2.56 10.06
C GLY A 145 5.84 -3.86 10.77
N PRO A 146 5.33 -5.02 10.35
CA PRO A 146 5.58 -6.32 11.02
C PRO A 146 6.95 -6.94 10.72
N GLY A 147 7.80 -6.32 9.89
CA GLY A 147 8.98 -6.96 9.33
C GLY A 147 8.64 -7.77 8.08
N ALA A 148 8.80 -9.09 8.11
CA ALA A 148 8.66 -9.93 6.91
C ALA A 148 7.22 -10.02 6.35
N GLY A 149 6.21 -9.58 7.12
CA GLY A 149 4.79 -9.79 6.81
C GLY A 149 4.35 -11.25 6.99
N SER A 150 3.05 -11.49 6.97
CA SER A 150 2.46 -12.84 7.07
C SER A 150 1.39 -13.04 6.00
N VAL A 151 0.97 -14.29 5.81
CA VAL A 151 -0.27 -14.58 5.08
C VAL A 151 -1.42 -14.33 6.05
N VAL A 152 -2.34 -13.45 5.66
CA VAL A 152 -3.49 -13.04 6.47
C VAL A 152 -4.76 -13.56 5.81
N THR A 153 -5.63 -14.20 6.60
CA THR A 153 -6.95 -14.62 6.10
C THR A 153 -7.99 -13.57 6.43
N VAL A 154 -8.47 -12.88 5.40
CA VAL A 154 -9.53 -11.87 5.53
C VAL A 154 -10.88 -12.57 5.70
N ARG A 155 -11.60 -12.18 6.74
CA ARG A 155 -12.98 -12.62 7.04
C ARG A 155 -13.84 -11.40 7.34
N SER A 156 -15.15 -11.57 7.34
CA SER A 156 -16.10 -10.49 7.64
C SER A 156 -15.89 -9.88 9.03
N ASP A 157 -15.39 -10.65 9.99
CA ASP A 157 -15.06 -10.24 11.36
C ASP A 157 -13.57 -9.97 11.60
N LYS A 158 -12.71 -10.25 10.62
CA LYS A 158 -11.25 -10.08 10.70
C LYS A 158 -10.73 -9.46 9.39
N PRO A 159 -10.77 -8.13 9.26
CA PRO A 159 -10.12 -7.47 8.15
C PRO A 159 -8.59 -7.65 8.25
N ALA A 160 -7.88 -7.33 7.18
CA ALA A 160 -6.43 -7.19 7.21
C ALA A 160 -6.03 -5.71 7.20
N HIS A 161 -4.82 -5.41 7.66
CA HIS A 161 -4.33 -4.04 7.79
C HIS A 161 -2.97 -3.84 7.13
N ALA A 162 -2.69 -2.61 6.69
CA ALA A 162 -1.33 -2.17 6.36
C ALA A 162 -1.15 -0.73 6.83
N ILE A 163 0.09 -0.34 7.12
CA ILE A 163 0.41 1.03 7.50
C ILE A 163 1.10 1.70 6.31
N VAL A 164 0.60 2.88 5.97
CA VAL A 164 1.26 3.85 5.09
C VAL A 164 1.91 4.89 5.98
N GLU A 165 3.17 5.17 5.75
CA GLU A 165 3.96 6.13 6.49
C GLU A 165 4.41 7.24 5.55
N ALA A 166 4.41 8.48 6.01
CA ALA A 166 4.98 9.59 5.27
C ALA A 166 5.89 10.44 6.13
N THR A 167 6.94 11.00 5.51
CA THR A 167 7.71 12.10 6.09
C THR A 167 6.92 13.39 5.89
N ALA A 168 6.42 13.97 6.98
CA ALA A 168 5.52 15.11 6.94
C ALA A 168 6.24 16.45 6.82
N MET A 169 7.57 16.45 6.95
CA MET A 169 8.41 17.64 6.92
C MET A 169 9.61 17.39 6.02
N GLY A 170 9.87 18.31 5.10
CA GLY A 170 10.99 18.23 4.17
C GLY A 170 12.34 18.55 4.84
N PRO A 171 13.46 18.45 4.10
CA PRO A 171 14.82 18.63 4.63
C PRO A 171 15.07 20.01 5.25
N ASN A 172 14.31 21.03 4.84
CA ASN A 172 14.39 22.40 5.38
C ASN A 172 13.45 22.64 6.57
N GLY A 173 12.78 21.60 7.09
CA GLY A 173 11.78 21.73 8.15
C GLY A 173 10.47 22.37 7.70
N THR A 174 10.22 22.44 6.40
CA THR A 174 8.94 22.91 5.84
C THR A 174 7.93 21.78 5.79
N GLU A 175 6.67 22.07 6.09
CA GLU A 175 5.59 21.08 5.98
C GLU A 175 5.41 20.61 4.54
N CYS A 176 5.24 19.30 4.39
CA CYS A 176 5.00 18.66 3.10
C CYS A 176 3.57 18.86 2.61
N THR A 177 3.36 18.66 1.32
CA THR A 177 2.04 18.70 0.68
C THR A 177 1.04 17.81 1.43
N MET A 178 -0.15 18.35 1.66
CA MET A 178 -1.30 17.60 2.17
C MET A 178 -2.06 16.96 1.00
N TYR A 179 -2.21 15.63 1.05
CA TYR A 179 -3.04 14.87 0.13
C TYR A 179 -4.34 14.47 0.81
N SER A 180 -5.45 14.60 0.09
CA SER A 180 -6.79 14.27 0.60
C SER A 180 -7.23 12.86 0.23
N THR A 181 -6.51 12.18 -0.66
CA THR A 181 -6.79 10.79 -1.04
C THR A 181 -5.51 9.99 -1.23
N LEU A 182 -5.63 8.67 -1.07
CA LEU A 182 -4.64 7.68 -1.49
C LEU A 182 -5.23 6.82 -2.62
N LEU A 183 -4.38 6.39 -3.54
CA LEU A 183 -4.70 5.40 -4.56
C LEU A 183 -4.09 4.07 -4.11
N VAL A 184 -4.95 3.12 -3.72
CA VAL A 184 -4.52 1.87 -3.07
C VAL A 184 -4.87 0.68 -3.94
N THR A 185 -3.86 -0.14 -4.26
CA THR A 185 -4.04 -1.41 -4.96
C THR A 185 -3.75 -2.55 -3.98
N PRO A 186 -4.73 -3.41 -3.62
CA PRO A 186 -4.48 -4.55 -2.73
C PRO A 186 -3.36 -5.46 -3.24
N PRO A 187 -2.62 -6.15 -2.35
CA PRO A 187 -1.52 -7.01 -2.75
C PRO A 187 -1.94 -8.06 -3.78
N ASN A 188 -1.08 -8.28 -4.78
CA ASN A 188 -1.29 -9.27 -5.85
C ASN A 188 -2.59 -9.07 -6.66
N THR A 189 -3.10 -7.84 -6.68
CA THR A 189 -4.22 -7.43 -7.54
C THR A 189 -3.80 -6.25 -8.41
N THR A 190 -4.63 -5.90 -9.39
CA THR A 190 -4.41 -4.74 -10.29
C THR A 190 -5.49 -3.68 -10.16
N VAL A 191 -6.46 -3.87 -9.26
CA VAL A 191 -7.60 -2.96 -9.09
C VAL A 191 -7.25 -1.90 -8.04
N THR A 192 -7.00 -0.69 -8.51
CA THR A 192 -6.75 0.47 -7.64
C THR A 192 -8.06 1.08 -7.14
N ARG A 193 -8.09 1.44 -5.86
CA ARG A 193 -9.21 2.12 -5.20
C ARG A 193 -8.75 3.48 -4.68
N THR A 194 -9.57 4.51 -4.88
CA THR A 194 -9.38 5.78 -4.21
C THR A 194 -9.90 5.67 -2.78
N VAL A 195 -9.04 5.97 -1.81
CA VAL A 195 -9.35 5.99 -0.39
C VAL A 195 -9.32 7.44 0.07
N GLU A 196 -10.44 7.93 0.58
CA GLU A 196 -10.57 9.28 1.14
C GLU A 196 -9.96 9.32 2.54
N VAL A 197 -8.72 9.79 2.62
CA VAL A 197 -7.97 9.92 3.87
C VAL A 197 -6.86 10.95 3.69
N GLY A 198 -6.66 11.77 4.71
CA GLY A 198 -5.66 12.83 4.70
C GLY A 198 -4.27 12.36 5.16
N ILE A 199 -3.23 12.73 4.42
CA ILE A 199 -1.83 12.56 4.86
C ILE A 199 -0.93 13.66 4.27
N ASN A 200 -0.09 14.25 5.11
CA ASN A 200 0.96 15.18 4.66
C ASN A 200 2.24 14.38 4.42
N GLY A 201 2.85 14.50 3.25
CA GLY A 201 3.99 13.67 2.89
C GLY A 201 4.87 14.22 1.77
N CYS A 202 6.19 14.19 1.97
CA CYS A 202 7.16 14.41 0.89
C CYS A 202 7.63 13.08 0.30
N GLU A 203 7.77 12.06 1.15
CA GLU A 203 8.05 10.68 0.79
C GLU A 203 7.02 9.77 1.44
N LEU A 204 6.67 8.67 0.78
CA LEU A 204 5.78 7.64 1.32
C LEU A 204 6.49 6.30 1.44
N GLN A 205 6.14 5.56 2.47
CA GLN A 205 6.44 4.15 2.65
C GLN A 205 5.15 3.38 2.89
N VAL A 206 5.16 2.10 2.56
CA VAL A 206 4.08 1.17 2.88
C VAL A 206 4.66 -0.12 3.44
N HIS A 207 4.03 -0.62 4.49
CA HIS A 207 4.45 -1.82 5.20
C HIS A 207 3.62 -3.05 4.79
N PRO A 208 4.13 -4.27 5.02
CA PRO A 208 3.38 -5.48 4.69
C PRO A 208 2.04 -5.56 5.42
N ILE A 209 1.13 -6.33 4.83
CA ILE A 209 -0.16 -6.66 5.41
C ILE A 209 0.01 -7.44 6.71
N THR A 210 -0.80 -7.11 7.71
CA THR A 210 -1.00 -7.83 8.96
C THR A 210 -2.46 -8.17 9.17
N GLU A 211 -2.73 -9.03 10.17
CA GLU A 211 -4.08 -9.15 10.73
C GLU A 211 -4.51 -7.83 11.41
#